data_AF-A0A355PCF9-F1
#
_entry.id   AF-A0A355PCF9-F1
#
_cell.length_a   1.000
_cell.length_b   1.000
_cell.length_c   1.000
_cell.angle_alpha   90.00
_cell.angle_beta   90.00
_cell.angle_gamma   90.00
#
_symmetry.space_group_name_H-M   'P 1'
#
loop_
_entity.id
_entity.type
_entity.pdbx_description
1 polymer ?
#
loop_
_entity_poly.entity_id
_entity_poly.type
_entity_poly.pdbx_seq_one_letter_code
_entity_poly.pdbx_strand_id
1 'polypeptide(L)'
;FGGYADNAPPFVKNSEGNIEYKGDDNARQQRIDASRLMPVTENGISIFQSVPSGAGYVAEAVKSGLDGQPIPGEAGRNTGSVTFTGPQVGDVNDPDYGESFRIVFGGTEESPTYSVQRFDADVPEWTAYDPEGDGSFTDSSYDASGEQLSFGGLSVTLKGEPVAGDEMLVAQSGSDQRPADLFRTMEAAIRVLETPAQTPAEKAELRNTLNTSMRDLDNALDNVLTVRASAGAKLNELDVVDAVGSNRMLNYEQTLSDLVDLDYADAISEYSLRQVGLQASQKAFVDIKGMSLFDFM
;
A
#
# COMPACT_ATOMS: atom_id res chain seq x y z
N PHE A 1 -1.96 13.45 0.35
CA PHE A 1 -2.67 12.18 0.51
C PHE A 1 -4.12 12.23 0.00
N GLY A 2 -4.53 13.20 -0.81
CA GLY A 2 -5.87 13.19 -1.44
C GLY A 2 -5.88 12.70 -2.88
N GLY A 3 -4.75 12.21 -3.38
CA GLY A 3 -4.57 11.92 -4.80
C GLY A 3 -4.54 13.19 -5.64
N TYR A 4 -5.38 13.28 -6.67
CA TYR A 4 -5.57 14.50 -7.48
C TYR A 4 -6.49 15.53 -6.81
N ALA A 5 -7.35 15.10 -5.89
CA ALA A 5 -8.14 15.96 -5.02
C ALA A 5 -7.27 16.58 -3.90
N ASP A 6 -6.40 17.53 -4.25
CA ASP A 6 -5.48 18.18 -3.31
C ASP A 6 -5.94 19.54 -2.78
N ASN A 7 -7.16 19.96 -3.13
CA ASN A 7 -7.77 21.22 -2.70
C ASN A 7 -8.65 21.12 -1.44
N ALA A 8 -8.77 19.93 -0.86
CA ALA A 8 -9.57 19.67 0.34
C ALA A 8 -8.88 18.64 1.27
N PRO A 9 -9.23 18.62 2.57
CA PRO A 9 -8.76 17.57 3.48
C PRO A 9 -9.20 16.18 2.99
N PRO A 10 -8.27 15.21 2.87
CA PRO A 10 -8.58 13.89 2.34
C PRO A 10 -9.32 12.98 3.33
N PHE A 11 -9.26 13.26 4.63
CA PHE A 11 -9.98 12.53 5.66
C PHE A 11 -10.84 13.53 6.44
N VAL A 12 -12.15 13.28 6.49
CA VAL A 12 -13.12 14.14 7.17
C VAL A 12 -14.03 13.32 8.04
N LYS A 13 -14.44 13.87 9.19
CA LYS A 13 -15.41 13.21 10.07
C LYS A 13 -16.83 13.42 9.52
N ASN A 14 -17.58 12.33 9.33
CA ASN A 14 -18.97 12.38 8.89
C ASN A 14 -19.92 12.74 10.06
N SER A 15 -21.22 12.85 9.80
CA SER A 15 -22.24 13.18 10.81
C SER A 15 -22.42 12.13 11.92
N GLU A 16 -22.02 10.89 11.64
CA GLU A 16 -22.06 9.75 12.59
C GLU A 16 -20.78 9.69 13.43
N GLY A 17 -19.79 10.51 13.09
CA GLY A 17 -18.52 10.58 13.77
C GLY A 17 -17.46 9.61 13.24
N ASN A 18 -17.69 8.95 12.11
CA ASN A 18 -16.70 8.09 11.47
C ASN A 18 -15.80 8.93 10.55
N ILE A 19 -14.52 8.57 10.42
CA ILE A 19 -13.62 9.18 9.43
C ILE A 19 -13.90 8.61 8.03
N GLU A 20 -14.10 9.49 7.06
CA GLU A 20 -14.35 9.17 5.67
C GLU A 20 -13.24 9.73 4.78
N TYR A 21 -12.76 8.92 3.83
CA TYR A 21 -11.83 9.36 2.80
C TYR A 21 -12.56 10.10 1.68
N LYS A 22 -12.13 11.32 1.37
CA LYS A 22 -12.67 12.21 0.32
C LYS A 22 -11.70 12.47 -0.83
N GLY A 23 -10.54 11.82 -0.82
CA GLY A 23 -9.60 11.87 -1.94
C GLY A 23 -9.97 10.89 -3.04
N ASP A 24 -9.06 10.76 -4.00
CA ASP A 24 -9.11 9.72 -5.04
C ASP A 24 -7.95 8.71 -4.89
N ASP A 25 -7.95 7.70 -5.75
CA ASP A 25 -6.98 6.61 -5.82
C ASP A 25 -5.74 6.95 -6.67
N ASN A 26 -5.69 8.13 -7.28
CA ASN A 26 -4.65 8.48 -8.23
C ASN A 26 -3.37 8.95 -7.53
N ALA A 27 -2.23 8.67 -8.17
CA ALA A 27 -0.94 9.21 -7.79
C ALA A 27 -0.45 10.18 -8.87
N ARG A 28 0.03 11.36 -8.47
CA ARG A 28 0.65 12.29 -9.42
C ARG A 28 1.96 11.71 -9.92
N GLN A 29 2.16 11.73 -11.23
CA GLN A 29 3.38 11.25 -11.87
C GLN A 29 4.12 12.40 -12.53
N GLN A 30 5.45 12.39 -12.41
CA GLN A 30 6.34 13.34 -13.06
C GLN A 30 7.23 12.61 -14.06
N ARG A 31 7.48 13.24 -15.21
CA ARG A 31 8.47 12.73 -16.16
C ARG A 31 9.87 13.08 -15.67
N ILE A 32 10.69 12.05 -15.47
CA ILE A 32 12.05 12.16 -14.90
C ILE A 32 13.14 11.82 -15.93
N ASP A 33 12.80 11.17 -17.04
CA ASP A 33 13.65 11.01 -18.23
C ASP A 33 12.75 10.97 -19.47
N ALA A 34 13.33 10.97 -20.67
CA ALA A 34 12.64 11.02 -21.97
C ALA A 34 11.45 10.06 -22.07
N SER A 35 11.58 8.86 -21.50
CA SER A 35 10.56 7.80 -21.52
C SER A 35 10.16 7.29 -20.14
N ARG A 36 10.46 8.01 -19.05
CA ARG A 36 10.24 7.54 -17.68
C ARG A 36 9.35 8.48 -16.88
N LEU A 37 8.25 7.94 -16.37
CA LEU A 37 7.35 8.59 -15.42
C LEU A 37 7.55 7.95 -14.03
N MET A 38 7.55 8.79 -12.99
CA MET A 38 7.66 8.33 -11.60
C MET A 38 6.53 8.96 -10.77
N PRO A 39 5.81 8.18 -9.95
CA PRO A 39 4.86 8.73 -8.99
C PRO A 39 5.59 9.56 -7.91
N VAL A 40 5.17 10.81 -7.72
CA VAL A 40 5.77 11.77 -6.78
C VAL A 40 4.97 11.94 -5.48
N THR A 41 3.80 11.31 -5.39
CA THR A 41 2.94 11.36 -4.21
C THR A 41 2.26 10.02 -3.99
N GLU A 42 2.01 9.70 -2.72
CA GLU A 42 1.15 8.60 -2.30
C GLU A 42 -0.23 9.15 -1.89
N ASN A 43 -1.29 8.34 -2.06
CA ASN A 43 -2.66 8.71 -1.68
C ASN A 43 -2.98 8.22 -0.25
N GLY A 44 -4.12 8.65 0.30
CA GLY A 44 -4.48 8.34 1.69
C GLY A 44 -4.91 6.89 1.87
N ILE A 45 -5.56 6.31 0.88
CA ILE A 45 -5.97 4.90 0.90
C ILE A 45 -4.75 4.01 1.05
N SER A 46 -3.73 4.20 0.20
CA SER A 46 -2.53 3.36 0.18
C SER A 46 -1.71 3.42 1.47
N ILE A 47 -1.88 4.45 2.30
CA ILE A 47 -1.14 4.62 3.55
C ILE A 47 -1.98 4.21 4.76
N PHE A 48 -3.23 4.66 4.84
CA PHE A 48 -4.03 4.61 6.06
C PHE A 48 -5.22 3.64 6.00
N GLN A 49 -5.63 3.22 4.80
CA GLN A 49 -6.71 2.27 4.56
C GLN A 49 -6.23 1.07 3.74
N SER A 50 -4.98 0.68 3.95
CA SER A 50 -4.34 -0.45 3.28
C SER A 50 -3.30 -1.05 4.21
N VAL A 51 -2.96 -2.30 3.94
CA VAL A 51 -1.93 -3.07 4.64
C VAL A 51 -1.02 -3.75 3.62
N PRO A 52 0.20 -4.16 4.00
CA PRO A 52 1.06 -4.91 3.09
C PRO A 52 0.38 -6.23 2.68
N SER A 53 0.72 -6.75 1.50
CA SER A 53 0.16 -8.02 1.01
C SER A 53 0.47 -9.23 1.90
N GLY A 54 1.46 -9.12 2.78
CA GLY A 54 1.80 -10.14 3.78
C GLY A 54 1.14 -9.94 5.13
N ALA A 55 0.20 -8.99 5.26
CA ALA A 55 -0.53 -8.77 6.50
C ALA A 55 -1.28 -10.03 6.93
N GLY A 56 -1.18 -10.35 8.22
CA GLY A 56 -1.75 -11.57 8.76
C GLY A 56 -3.26 -11.47 9.01
N TYR A 57 -3.77 -12.54 9.63
CA TYR A 57 -5.14 -12.58 10.11
C TYR A 57 -5.34 -11.70 11.34
N VAL A 58 -6.53 -11.12 11.41
CA VAL A 58 -7.02 -10.38 12.56
C VAL A 58 -8.33 -11.01 13.01
N ALA A 59 -8.50 -11.15 14.32
CA ALA A 59 -9.79 -11.51 14.91
C ALA A 59 -10.50 -10.26 15.45
N GLU A 60 -11.82 -10.23 15.35
CA GLU A 60 -12.66 -9.16 15.86
C GLU A 60 -13.94 -9.76 16.45
N ALA A 61 -14.25 -9.38 17.70
CA ALA A 61 -15.46 -9.82 18.38
C ALA A 61 -16.62 -8.87 18.01
N VAL A 62 -17.28 -9.17 16.89
CA VAL A 62 -18.33 -8.33 16.30
C VAL A 62 -19.37 -9.20 15.60
N LYS A 63 -20.64 -8.83 15.75
CA LYS A 63 -21.78 -9.44 15.07
C LYS A 63 -21.87 -8.95 13.63
N SER A 64 -22.30 -9.83 12.74
CA SER A 64 -22.45 -9.54 11.31
C SER A 64 -23.89 -9.21 10.94
N GLY A 65 -24.06 -8.38 9.92
CA GLY A 65 -25.35 -8.10 9.28
C GLY A 65 -25.82 -9.25 8.40
N LEU A 66 -26.99 -9.06 7.75
CA LEU A 66 -27.51 -10.01 6.76
C LEU A 66 -26.64 -10.09 5.49
N ASP A 67 -25.85 -9.05 5.24
CA ASP A 67 -24.84 -8.96 4.19
C ASP A 67 -23.50 -9.60 4.58
N GLY A 68 -23.42 -10.20 5.77
CA GLY A 68 -22.22 -10.84 6.28
C GLY A 68 -21.15 -9.86 6.77
N GLN A 69 -21.37 -8.55 6.66
CA GLN A 69 -20.40 -7.54 7.07
C GLN A 69 -20.51 -7.24 8.57
N PRO A 70 -19.40 -6.89 9.25
CA PRO A 70 -19.43 -6.45 10.64
C PRO A 70 -20.39 -5.27 10.85
N ILE A 71 -21.29 -5.39 11.83
CA ILE A 71 -22.20 -4.31 12.21
C ILE A 71 -21.41 -3.25 12.99
N PRO A 72 -21.38 -1.97 12.57
CA PRO A 72 -20.65 -0.95 13.30
C PRO A 72 -21.36 -0.52 14.59
N GLY A 73 -20.57 -0.03 15.55
CA GLY A 73 -21.09 0.59 16.77
C GLY A 73 -21.63 -0.38 17.82
N GLU A 74 -22.52 0.10 18.68
CA GLU A 74 -23.09 -0.68 19.80
C GLU A 74 -23.87 -1.92 19.34
N ALA A 75 -24.56 -1.84 18.20
CA ALA A 75 -25.42 -2.90 17.69
C ALA A 75 -24.64 -4.16 17.28
N GLY A 76 -23.38 -4.01 16.87
CA GLY A 76 -22.51 -5.12 16.51
C GLY A 76 -21.80 -5.76 17.69
N ARG A 77 -22.03 -5.32 18.92
CA ARG A 77 -21.29 -5.84 20.07
C ARG A 77 -21.80 -7.18 20.55
N ASN A 78 -20.85 -8.02 20.95
CA ASN A 78 -21.14 -9.22 21.69
C ASN A 78 -21.61 -8.89 23.10
N THR A 79 -22.50 -9.73 23.60
CA THR A 79 -23.15 -9.58 24.90
C THR A 79 -22.64 -10.56 25.94
N GLY A 80 -21.94 -11.62 25.50
CA GLY A 80 -21.18 -12.53 26.35
C GLY A 80 -19.79 -12.01 26.71
N SER A 81 -19.06 -12.84 27.45
CA SER A 81 -17.75 -12.54 28.00
C SER A 81 -16.59 -13.27 27.31
N VAL A 82 -16.83 -13.83 26.13
CA VAL A 82 -15.80 -14.55 25.37
C VAL A 82 -14.69 -13.60 24.95
N THR A 83 -13.47 -13.99 25.29
CA THR A 83 -12.22 -13.36 24.88
C THR A 83 -11.42 -14.29 24.00
N PHE A 84 -10.56 -13.73 23.15
CA PHE A 84 -9.68 -14.52 22.30
C PHE A 84 -8.19 -14.23 22.49
N THR A 85 -7.38 -15.24 22.21
CA THR A 85 -5.95 -15.14 21.94
C THR A 85 -5.67 -15.74 20.58
N GLY A 86 -4.88 -15.06 19.75
CA GLY A 86 -4.75 -15.36 18.33
C GLY A 86 -5.52 -14.34 17.46
N PRO A 87 -5.66 -14.60 16.15
CA PRO A 87 -5.37 -15.85 15.46
C PRO A 87 -3.85 -16.10 15.34
N GLN A 88 -3.47 -17.37 15.28
CA GLN A 88 -2.11 -17.82 15.00
C GLN A 88 -2.14 -18.67 13.74
N VAL A 89 -1.22 -18.41 12.82
CA VAL A 89 -1.06 -19.20 11.60
C VAL A 89 -0.24 -20.45 11.93
N GLY A 90 -0.87 -21.62 11.83
CA GLY A 90 -0.24 -22.92 12.06
C GLY A 90 0.19 -23.61 10.78
N ASP A 91 -0.59 -23.48 9.70
CA ASP A 91 -0.29 -24.06 8.40
C ASP A 91 -0.70 -23.10 7.27
N VAL A 92 0.28 -22.65 6.48
CA VAL A 92 0.06 -21.78 5.32
C VAL A 92 -0.28 -22.56 4.05
N ASN A 93 -0.16 -23.88 4.07
CA ASN A 93 -0.46 -24.76 2.92
C ASN A 93 -1.83 -25.43 3.04
N ASP A 94 -2.60 -25.09 4.09
CA ASP A 94 -3.98 -25.52 4.22
C ASP A 94 -4.79 -25.05 3.00
N PRO A 95 -5.64 -25.90 2.38
CA PRO A 95 -6.43 -25.53 1.21
C PRO A 95 -7.34 -24.31 1.41
N ASP A 96 -7.80 -24.08 2.64
CA ASP A 96 -8.66 -22.97 3.00
C ASP A 96 -7.85 -21.79 3.60
N TYR A 97 -6.51 -21.84 3.54
CA TYR A 97 -5.67 -20.70 3.93
C TYR A 97 -5.84 -19.54 2.95
N GLY A 98 -6.39 -18.45 3.46
CA GLY A 98 -6.68 -17.21 2.72
C GLY A 98 -8.14 -16.79 2.91
N GLU A 99 -8.98 -17.75 3.28
CA GLU A 99 -10.41 -17.57 3.43
C GLU A 99 -10.76 -16.79 4.70
N SER A 100 -11.92 -16.13 4.68
CA SER A 100 -12.46 -15.47 5.87
C SER A 100 -13.36 -16.43 6.64
N PHE A 101 -13.19 -16.46 7.95
CA PHE A 101 -13.95 -17.32 8.85
C PHE A 101 -14.70 -16.48 9.87
N ARG A 102 -15.82 -17.01 10.36
CA ARG A 102 -16.45 -16.52 11.57
C ARG A 102 -16.86 -17.67 12.47
N ILE A 103 -16.77 -17.44 13.78
CA ILE A 103 -17.27 -18.33 14.80
C ILE A 103 -18.57 -17.73 15.30
N VAL A 104 -19.66 -18.49 15.24
CA VAL A 104 -20.99 -18.10 15.73
C VAL A 104 -21.32 -18.91 16.96
N PHE A 105 -21.62 -18.25 18.07
CA PHE A 105 -21.99 -18.92 19.31
C PHE A 105 -23.50 -19.17 19.39
N GLY A 106 -23.87 -20.33 19.92
CA GLY A 106 -25.24 -20.79 20.03
C GLY A 106 -25.50 -21.52 21.35
N GLY A 107 -26.52 -22.38 21.34
CA GLY A 107 -26.88 -23.17 22.51
C GLY A 107 -27.52 -22.36 23.64
N THR A 108 -27.30 -22.81 24.87
CA THR A 108 -27.82 -22.18 26.10
C THR A 108 -26.68 -21.89 27.06
N GLU A 109 -26.90 -21.07 28.09
CA GLU A 109 -25.89 -20.76 29.10
C GLU A 109 -25.32 -22.02 29.79
N GLU A 110 -26.15 -23.05 30.01
CA GLU A 110 -25.74 -24.32 30.63
C GLU A 110 -25.10 -25.31 29.65
N SER A 111 -25.25 -25.09 28.35
CA SER A 111 -24.71 -25.94 27.28
C SER A 111 -24.45 -25.07 26.06
N PRO A 112 -23.39 -24.24 26.09
CA PRO A 112 -23.05 -23.35 24.99
C PRO A 112 -22.51 -24.17 23.83
N THR A 113 -22.79 -23.71 22.61
CA THR A 113 -22.26 -24.31 21.39
C THR A 113 -21.57 -23.26 20.52
N TYR A 114 -20.77 -23.72 19.57
CA TYR A 114 -20.21 -22.89 18.51
C TYR A 114 -20.39 -23.54 17.14
N SER A 115 -20.40 -22.70 16.11
CA SER A 115 -20.28 -23.13 14.73
C SER A 115 -19.25 -22.29 13.98
N VAL A 116 -18.42 -22.89 13.14
CA VAL A 116 -17.50 -22.16 12.26
C VAL A 116 -18.12 -22.05 10.88
N GLN A 117 -18.03 -20.86 10.30
CA GLN A 117 -18.49 -20.58 8.95
C GLN A 117 -17.36 -19.96 8.13
N ARG A 118 -17.35 -20.25 6.84
CA ARG A 118 -16.43 -19.69 5.85
C ARG A 118 -17.21 -18.75 4.92
N PHE A 119 -16.63 -17.61 4.60
CA PHE A 119 -17.21 -16.70 3.62
C PHE A 119 -16.99 -17.27 2.21
N ASP A 120 -18.04 -17.39 1.43
CA ASP A 120 -17.95 -17.75 0.01
C ASP A 120 -17.94 -16.46 -0.81
N ALA A 121 -16.87 -16.24 -1.60
CA ALA A 121 -16.74 -15.03 -2.41
C ALA A 121 -17.52 -15.10 -3.73
N ASP A 122 -17.80 -16.32 -4.23
CA ASP A 122 -18.57 -16.53 -5.46
C ASP A 122 -20.07 -16.30 -5.22
N VAL A 123 -20.54 -16.68 -4.03
CA VAL A 123 -21.87 -16.37 -3.51
C VAL A 123 -21.67 -15.67 -2.18
N PRO A 124 -21.81 -14.31 -2.10
CA PRO A 124 -21.36 -13.49 -0.98
C PRO A 124 -22.18 -13.72 0.31
N GLU A 125 -22.01 -14.91 0.88
CA GLU A 125 -22.75 -15.48 1.98
C GLU A 125 -21.80 -16.31 2.86
N TRP A 126 -22.16 -16.43 4.13
CA TRP A 126 -21.46 -17.28 5.08
C TRP A 126 -22.01 -18.71 5.02
N THR A 127 -21.14 -19.67 4.74
CA THR A 127 -21.49 -21.10 4.64
C THR A 127 -20.89 -21.89 5.80
N ALA A 128 -21.53 -22.97 6.21
CA ALA A 128 -20.99 -23.84 7.26
C ALA A 128 -19.63 -24.39 6.83
N TYR A 129 -18.63 -24.28 7.70
CA TYR A 129 -17.30 -24.83 7.46
C TYR A 129 -17.26 -26.28 7.94
N ASP A 130 -17.16 -27.22 7.00
CA ASP A 130 -17.10 -28.66 7.29
C ASP A 130 -16.18 -29.35 6.27
N PRO A 131 -14.85 -29.20 6.41
CA PRO A 131 -13.88 -29.73 5.43
C PRO A 131 -13.86 -31.26 5.41
N GLU A 132 -14.23 -31.91 6.53
CA GLU A 132 -14.22 -33.38 6.67
C GLU A 132 -15.60 -34.01 6.38
N GLY A 133 -16.66 -33.20 6.29
CA GLY A 133 -18.03 -33.66 6.06
C GLY A 133 -18.63 -34.39 7.27
N ASP A 134 -18.08 -34.15 8.46
CA ASP A 134 -18.41 -34.85 9.70
C ASP A 134 -19.19 -33.98 10.70
N GLY A 135 -19.40 -32.70 10.38
CA GLY A 135 -20.09 -31.74 11.23
C GLY A 135 -19.27 -31.27 12.43
N SER A 136 -17.95 -31.49 12.46
CA SER A 136 -17.04 -31.14 13.57
C SER A 136 -17.11 -29.68 14.04
N PHE A 137 -17.49 -28.76 13.16
CA PHE A 137 -17.67 -27.34 13.47
C PHE A 137 -19.12 -26.86 13.38
N THR A 138 -20.10 -27.75 13.45
CA THR A 138 -21.52 -27.39 13.39
C THR A 138 -22.23 -27.73 14.70
N ASP A 139 -22.67 -26.70 15.41
CA ASP A 139 -23.35 -26.80 16.72
C ASP A 139 -22.58 -27.64 17.75
N SER A 140 -21.24 -27.52 17.72
CA SER A 140 -20.33 -28.26 18.58
C SER A 140 -20.32 -27.68 19.99
N SER A 141 -20.19 -28.55 21.01
CA SER A 141 -20.12 -28.13 22.42
C SER A 141 -18.93 -27.19 22.64
N TYR A 142 -19.15 -26.09 23.36
CA TYR A 142 -18.12 -25.11 23.71
C TYR A 142 -17.68 -25.23 25.18
N ASP A 143 -16.38 -25.24 25.44
CA ASP A 143 -15.83 -25.16 26.81
C ASP A 143 -15.47 -23.72 27.21
N ALA A 144 -16.33 -23.09 27.99
CA ALA A 144 -16.15 -21.72 28.49
C ALA A 144 -14.89 -21.53 29.38
N SER A 145 -14.32 -22.61 29.93
CA SER A 145 -13.09 -22.54 30.73
C SER A 145 -11.85 -22.23 29.89
N GLY A 146 -11.90 -22.56 28.60
CA GLY A 146 -10.87 -22.30 27.61
C GLY A 146 -10.79 -23.40 26.56
N GLU A 147 -11.01 -23.05 25.29
CA GLU A 147 -10.97 -23.98 24.17
C GLU A 147 -10.11 -23.42 23.03
N GLN A 148 -9.27 -24.24 22.42
CA GLN A 148 -8.54 -23.89 21.20
C GLN A 148 -9.25 -24.48 20.00
N LEU A 149 -9.68 -23.61 19.09
CA LEU A 149 -10.23 -23.99 17.80
C LEU A 149 -9.14 -23.89 16.73
N SER A 150 -9.06 -24.89 15.86
CA SER A 150 -8.14 -24.92 14.73
C SER A 150 -8.91 -25.22 13.44
N PHE A 151 -8.83 -24.32 12.46
CA PHE A 151 -9.54 -24.40 11.17
C PHE A 151 -8.81 -23.57 10.11
N GLY A 152 -8.86 -23.97 8.84
CA GLY A 152 -8.25 -23.24 7.72
C GLY A 152 -6.77 -22.88 7.91
N GLY A 153 -5.98 -23.77 8.52
CA GLY A 153 -4.57 -23.49 8.86
C GLY A 153 -4.34 -22.48 10.01
N LEU A 154 -5.41 -22.02 10.66
CA LEU A 154 -5.39 -21.06 11.77
C LEU A 154 -5.70 -21.74 13.09
N SER A 155 -5.29 -21.10 14.19
CA SER A 155 -5.78 -21.44 15.52
C SER A 155 -6.14 -20.20 16.33
N VAL A 156 -7.23 -20.29 17.09
CA VAL A 156 -7.73 -19.26 18.00
C VAL A 156 -8.07 -19.92 19.32
N THR A 157 -7.58 -19.35 20.42
CA THR A 157 -7.96 -19.79 21.77
C THR A 157 -9.03 -18.87 22.30
N LEU A 158 -10.16 -19.44 22.70
CA LEU A 158 -11.35 -18.75 23.20
C LEU A 158 -11.53 -19.05 24.68
N LYS A 159 -11.99 -18.06 25.44
CA LYS A 159 -12.32 -18.25 26.86
C LYS A 159 -13.40 -17.28 27.32
N GLY A 160 -14.34 -17.74 28.13
CA GLY A 160 -15.43 -16.94 28.69
C GLY A 160 -16.78 -17.53 28.32
N GLU A 161 -17.86 -16.94 28.83
CA GLU A 161 -19.22 -17.43 28.61
C GLU A 161 -19.84 -16.71 27.41
N PRO A 162 -20.21 -17.42 26.33
CA PRO A 162 -20.86 -16.81 25.19
C PRO A 162 -22.35 -16.58 25.47
N VAL A 163 -22.92 -15.61 24.78
CA VAL A 163 -24.37 -15.51 24.61
C VAL A 163 -24.71 -15.95 23.18
N ALA A 164 -25.82 -16.67 23.01
CA ALA A 164 -26.26 -17.10 21.69
C ALA A 164 -26.41 -15.90 20.74
N GLY A 165 -25.84 -16.01 19.55
CA GLY A 165 -25.75 -14.94 18.56
C GLY A 165 -24.53 -14.01 18.72
N ASP A 166 -23.66 -14.23 19.70
CA ASP A 166 -22.33 -13.62 19.69
C ASP A 166 -21.51 -14.20 18.53
N GLU A 167 -20.64 -13.37 17.95
CA GLU A 167 -19.82 -13.77 16.82
C GLU A 167 -18.36 -13.33 16.96
N MET A 168 -17.46 -14.05 16.30
CA MET A 168 -16.06 -13.67 16.19
C MET A 168 -15.59 -13.85 14.75
N LEU A 169 -15.29 -12.73 14.10
CA LEU A 169 -14.68 -12.71 12.78
C LEU A 169 -13.20 -13.06 12.90
N VAL A 170 -12.69 -13.85 11.96
CA VAL A 170 -11.29 -14.16 11.76
C VAL A 170 -11.00 -14.06 10.26
N ALA A 171 -10.37 -12.97 9.85
CA ALA A 171 -10.15 -12.69 8.43
C ALA A 171 -8.78 -12.03 8.20
N GLN A 172 -8.25 -12.14 6.99
CA GLN A 172 -7.02 -11.45 6.62
C GLN A 172 -7.23 -9.94 6.67
N SER A 173 -6.26 -9.22 7.23
CA SER A 173 -6.30 -7.77 7.24
C SER A 173 -6.27 -7.23 5.80
N GLY A 174 -7.19 -6.33 5.46
CA GLY A 174 -7.33 -5.80 4.10
C GLY A 174 -8.22 -6.62 3.17
N SER A 175 -8.82 -7.72 3.64
CA SER A 175 -9.87 -8.44 2.90
C SER A 175 -11.20 -7.69 2.92
N ASP A 176 -12.15 -8.08 2.08
CA ASP A 176 -13.49 -7.46 2.03
C ASP A 176 -14.26 -7.59 3.35
N GLN A 177 -14.08 -8.71 4.07
CA GLN A 177 -14.70 -8.92 5.39
C GLN A 177 -13.98 -8.16 6.50
N ARG A 178 -12.71 -7.79 6.28
CA ARG A 178 -11.89 -7.07 7.25
C ARG A 178 -11.06 -5.98 6.59
N PRO A 179 -11.70 -4.90 6.09
CA PRO A 179 -10.98 -3.80 5.46
C PRO A 179 -10.03 -3.16 6.45
N ALA A 180 -8.85 -2.78 5.94
CA ALA A 180 -7.88 -2.04 6.72
C ALA A 180 -8.34 -0.59 6.85
N ASP A 181 -8.48 -0.11 8.09
CA ASP A 181 -8.74 1.31 8.35
C ASP A 181 -8.14 1.69 9.70
N LEU A 182 -7.02 2.43 9.65
CA LEU A 182 -6.32 2.88 10.86
C LEU A 182 -7.18 3.79 11.73
N PHE A 183 -8.04 4.61 11.14
CA PHE A 183 -8.89 5.55 11.87
C PHE A 183 -9.99 4.80 12.62
N ARG A 184 -10.66 3.84 11.98
CA ARG A 184 -11.63 2.95 12.63
C ARG A 184 -11.00 2.21 13.81
N THR A 185 -9.78 1.71 13.64
CA THR A 185 -9.02 1.06 14.72
C THR A 185 -8.75 2.01 15.89
N MET A 186 -8.25 3.22 15.62
CA MET A 186 -7.97 4.21 16.67
C MET A 186 -9.26 4.63 17.39
N GLU A 187 -10.36 4.85 16.67
CA GLU A 187 -11.65 5.19 17.25
C GLU A 187 -12.20 4.07 18.14
N ALA A 188 -12.06 2.80 17.70
CA ALA A 188 -12.47 1.66 18.52
C ALA A 188 -11.65 1.56 19.82
N ALA A 189 -10.32 1.75 19.73
CA ALA A 189 -9.45 1.74 20.90
C ALA A 189 -9.77 2.90 21.87
N ILE A 190 -9.95 4.13 21.37
CA ILE A 190 -10.31 5.29 22.20
C ILE A 190 -11.66 5.04 22.88
N ARG A 191 -12.68 4.62 22.12
CA ARG A 191 -14.03 4.37 22.65
C ARG A 191 -14.02 3.40 23.82
N VAL A 192 -13.32 2.28 23.68
CA VAL A 192 -13.30 1.24 24.72
C VAL A 192 -12.45 1.63 25.92
N LEU A 193 -11.44 2.49 25.75
CA LEU A 193 -10.63 3.04 26.83
C LEU A 193 -11.35 4.16 27.60
N GLU A 194 -12.23 4.92 26.93
CA GLU A 194 -13.04 5.97 27.55
C GLU A 194 -14.29 5.42 28.26
N THR A 195 -14.70 4.19 27.94
CA THR A 195 -15.88 3.54 28.52
C THR A 195 -15.48 2.65 29.71
N PRO A 196 -15.94 2.94 30.95
CA PRO A 196 -15.62 2.11 32.10
C PRO A 196 -16.20 0.69 31.96
N ALA A 197 -15.33 -0.33 31.91
CA ALA A 197 -15.75 -1.73 31.83
C ALA A 197 -16.11 -2.31 33.21
N GLN A 198 -17.42 -2.42 33.50
CA GLN A 198 -17.95 -2.89 34.77
C GLN A 198 -18.41 -4.35 34.70
N THR A 199 -19.10 -4.72 33.62
CA THR A 199 -19.64 -6.07 33.41
C THR A 199 -18.59 -7.03 32.82
N PRO A 200 -18.78 -8.37 32.93
CA PRO A 200 -17.92 -9.33 32.26
C PRO A 200 -17.86 -9.13 30.74
N ALA A 201 -18.99 -8.79 30.11
CA ALA A 201 -19.08 -8.53 28.67
C ALA A 201 -18.27 -7.29 28.26
N GLU A 202 -18.41 -6.17 28.98
CA GLU A 202 -17.63 -4.95 28.71
C GLU A 202 -16.12 -5.18 28.90
N LYS A 203 -15.73 -6.01 29.89
CA LYS A 203 -14.32 -6.38 30.09
C LYS A 203 -13.79 -7.25 28.96
N ALA A 204 -14.63 -8.13 28.40
CA ALA A 204 -14.28 -8.92 27.24
C ALA A 204 -14.17 -8.04 25.99
N GLU A 205 -15.12 -7.12 25.76
CA GLU A 205 -15.07 -6.12 24.68
C GLU A 205 -13.76 -5.31 24.75
N LEU A 206 -13.41 -4.81 25.94
CA LEU A 206 -12.16 -4.07 26.17
C LEU A 206 -10.93 -4.89 25.76
N ARG A 207 -10.82 -6.13 26.24
CA ARG A 207 -9.67 -6.98 25.92
C ARG A 207 -9.60 -7.33 24.45
N ASN A 208 -10.71 -7.74 23.86
CA ASN A 208 -10.81 -8.13 22.46
C ASN A 208 -10.48 -6.95 21.55
N THR A 209 -11.12 -5.80 21.77
CA THR A 209 -10.90 -4.59 20.97
C THR A 209 -9.45 -4.13 21.05
N LEU A 210 -8.82 -4.16 22.22
CA LEU A 210 -7.40 -3.81 22.36
C LEU A 210 -6.50 -4.83 21.64
N ASN A 211 -6.78 -6.13 21.74
CA ASN A 211 -6.02 -7.17 21.03
C ASN A 211 -6.13 -7.02 19.51
N THR A 212 -7.34 -6.76 18.99
CA THR A 212 -7.58 -6.43 17.58
C THR A 212 -6.81 -5.17 17.20
N SER A 213 -6.92 -4.11 18.01
CA SER A 213 -6.32 -2.82 17.70
C SER A 213 -4.81 -2.86 17.67
N MET A 214 -4.17 -3.61 18.57
CA MET A 214 -2.71 -3.79 18.54
C MET A 214 -2.26 -4.43 17.22
N ARG A 215 -2.94 -5.49 16.75
CA ARG A 215 -2.60 -6.12 15.47
C ARG A 215 -2.85 -5.21 14.27
N ASP A 216 -3.97 -4.50 14.26
CA ASP A 216 -4.26 -3.52 13.21
C ASP A 216 -3.20 -2.41 13.17
N LEU A 217 -2.76 -1.90 14.33
CA LEU A 217 -1.72 -0.89 14.43
C LEU A 217 -0.37 -1.41 13.95
N ASP A 218 -0.02 -2.67 14.26
CA ASP A 218 1.19 -3.32 13.74
C ASP A 218 1.13 -3.43 12.21
N ASN A 219 0.01 -3.91 11.66
CA ASN A 219 -0.19 -4.00 10.21
C ASN A 219 -0.13 -2.61 9.52
N ALA A 220 -0.72 -1.59 10.13
CA ALA A 220 -0.68 -0.23 9.63
C ALA A 220 0.73 0.37 9.71
N LEU A 221 1.48 0.08 10.77
CA LEU A 221 2.88 0.48 10.90
C LEU A 221 3.73 -0.16 9.80
N ASP A 222 3.56 -1.47 9.56
CA ASP A 222 4.26 -2.18 8.47
C ASP A 222 3.91 -1.61 7.09
N ASN A 223 2.65 -1.20 6.89
CA ASN A 223 2.24 -0.50 5.67
C ASN A 223 3.00 0.81 5.49
N VAL A 224 3.02 1.66 6.52
CA VAL A 224 3.74 2.94 6.51
C VAL A 224 5.23 2.72 6.25
N LEU A 225 5.83 1.69 6.85
CA LEU A 225 7.24 1.34 6.62
C LEU A 225 7.49 0.88 5.18
N THR A 226 6.56 0.10 4.60
CA THR A 226 6.63 -0.34 3.20
C THR A 226 6.53 0.85 2.24
N VAL A 227 5.60 1.77 2.48
CA VAL A 227 5.47 3.01 1.70
C VAL A 227 6.73 3.86 1.81
N ARG A 228 7.31 3.99 3.02
CA ARG A 228 8.57 4.72 3.22
C ARG A 228 9.75 4.05 2.51
N ALA A 229 9.83 2.72 2.51
CA ALA A 229 10.86 1.98 1.78
C ALA A 229 10.73 2.18 0.27
N SER A 230 9.50 2.14 -0.27
CA SER A 230 9.19 2.44 -1.67
C SER A 230 9.63 3.86 -2.05
N ALA A 231 9.33 4.86 -1.21
CA ALA A 231 9.80 6.22 -1.41
C ALA A 231 11.34 6.32 -1.43
N GLY A 232 12.04 5.58 -0.56
CA GLY A 232 13.50 5.49 -0.58
C GLY A 232 14.06 4.87 -1.86
N ALA A 233 13.42 3.82 -2.37
CA ALA A 233 13.80 3.21 -3.66
C ALA A 233 13.64 4.21 -4.83
N LYS A 234 12.55 4.99 -4.83
CA LYS A 234 12.32 6.06 -5.81
C LYS A 234 13.39 7.15 -5.75
N LEU A 235 13.83 7.55 -4.55
CA LEU A 235 14.94 8.51 -4.39
C LEU A 235 16.26 7.97 -4.98
N ASN A 236 16.60 6.70 -4.71
CA ASN A 236 17.78 6.08 -5.31
C ASN A 236 17.70 6.05 -6.84
N GLU A 237 16.51 5.78 -7.39
CA GLU A 237 16.30 5.82 -8.83
C GLU A 237 16.49 7.23 -9.40
N LEU A 238 16.02 8.27 -8.70
CA LEU A 238 16.27 9.66 -9.10
C LEU A 238 17.75 10.01 -9.11
N ASP A 239 18.52 9.58 -8.11
CA ASP A 239 19.98 9.79 -8.08
C ASP A 239 20.69 9.14 -9.27
N VAL A 240 20.25 7.93 -9.65
CA VAL A 240 20.77 7.24 -10.85
C VAL A 240 20.42 8.00 -12.12
N VAL A 241 19.18 8.48 -12.24
CA VAL A 241 18.74 9.25 -13.41
C VAL A 241 19.49 10.58 -13.51
N ASP A 242 19.76 11.25 -12.39
CA ASP A 242 20.54 12.49 -12.35
C ASP A 242 21.99 12.27 -12.81
N ALA A 243 22.63 11.18 -12.37
CA ALA A 243 23.97 10.80 -12.82
C ALA A 243 24.01 10.51 -14.33
N VAL A 244 22.99 9.83 -14.87
CA VAL A 244 22.85 9.61 -16.32
C VAL A 244 22.65 10.92 -17.07
N GLY A 245 21.83 11.83 -16.53
CA GLY A 245 21.59 13.16 -17.08
C GLY A 245 22.88 13.99 -17.16
N SER A 246 23.69 13.99 -16.10
CA SER A 246 24.99 14.67 -16.04
C SER A 246 25.97 14.13 -17.09
N ASN A 247 26.06 12.81 -17.25
CA ASN A 247 26.89 12.20 -18.30
C ASN A 247 26.42 12.58 -19.71
N ARG A 248 25.11 12.63 -19.94
CA ARG A 248 24.55 13.05 -21.24
C ARG A 248 24.88 14.52 -21.53
N MET A 249 24.82 15.39 -20.52
CA MET A 249 25.20 16.79 -20.64
C MET A 249 26.66 16.96 -21.05
N LEU A 250 27.58 16.23 -20.42
CA LEU A 250 29.01 16.24 -20.79
C LEU A 250 29.23 15.80 -22.25
N ASN A 251 28.53 14.77 -22.70
CA ASN A 251 28.61 14.33 -24.09
C ASN A 251 28.10 15.40 -25.07
N TYR A 252 27.02 16.10 -24.72
CA TYR A 252 26.51 17.21 -25.53
C TYR A 252 27.46 18.41 -25.55
N GLU A 253 28.11 18.72 -24.44
CA GLU A 253 29.15 19.76 -24.37
C GLU A 253 30.35 19.40 -25.26
N GLN A 254 30.82 18.14 -25.22
CA GLN A 254 31.88 17.66 -26.12
C GLN A 254 31.44 17.70 -27.59
N THR A 255 30.24 17.25 -27.91
CA THR A 255 29.71 17.27 -29.29
C THR A 255 29.59 18.70 -29.82
N LEU A 256 29.18 19.64 -28.96
CA LEU A 256 29.10 21.05 -29.32
C LEU A 256 30.50 21.66 -29.51
N SER A 257 31.45 21.35 -28.63
CA SER A 257 32.86 21.72 -28.74
C SER A 257 33.45 21.21 -30.06
N ASP A 258 33.29 19.92 -30.38
CA ASP A 258 33.77 19.32 -31.64
C ASP A 258 33.15 19.98 -32.90
N LEU A 259 31.93 20.53 -32.79
CA LEU A 259 31.22 21.18 -33.92
C LEU A 259 31.55 22.68 -34.07
N VAL A 260 31.79 23.38 -32.95
CA VAL A 260 31.89 24.84 -32.91
C VAL A 260 33.33 25.32 -32.73
N ASP A 261 34.17 24.55 -32.04
CA ASP A 261 35.52 24.96 -31.76
C ASP A 261 36.33 25.00 -33.06
N LEU A 262 36.94 26.16 -33.30
CA LEU A 262 37.76 26.38 -34.47
C LEU A 262 39.01 25.49 -34.36
N ASP A 263 39.21 24.58 -35.30
CA ASP A 263 40.50 23.93 -35.46
C ASP A 263 41.51 24.99 -35.92
N TYR A 264 42.21 25.59 -34.95
CA TYR A 264 43.17 26.65 -35.19
C TYR A 264 44.27 26.21 -36.16
N ALA A 265 44.62 24.92 -36.22
CA ALA A 265 45.64 24.44 -37.15
C ALA A 265 45.12 24.47 -38.60
N ASP A 266 43.88 24.05 -38.83
CA ASP A 266 43.25 24.08 -40.15
C ASP A 266 42.91 25.52 -40.57
N ALA A 267 42.39 26.33 -39.65
CA ALA A 267 42.11 27.75 -39.88
C ALA A 267 43.39 28.56 -40.19
N ILE A 268 44.51 28.31 -39.50
CA ILE A 268 45.81 28.92 -39.81
C ILE A 268 46.34 28.43 -41.16
N SER A 269 46.18 27.15 -41.48
CA SER A 269 46.61 26.57 -42.75
C SER A 269 45.83 27.14 -43.93
N GLU A 270 44.51 27.25 -43.80
CA GLU A 270 43.64 27.83 -44.82
C GLU A 270 43.87 29.34 -44.96
N TYR A 271 44.07 30.06 -43.85
CA TYR A 271 44.47 31.46 -43.87
C TYR A 271 45.82 31.65 -44.59
N SER A 272 46.81 30.81 -44.28
CA SER A 272 48.13 30.82 -44.92
C SER A 272 48.02 30.52 -46.42
N LEU A 273 47.23 29.52 -46.82
CA LEU A 273 46.97 29.20 -48.23
C LEU A 273 46.29 30.36 -48.96
N ARG A 274 45.29 31.00 -48.35
CA ARG A 274 44.63 32.19 -48.92
C ARG A 274 45.59 33.37 -49.04
N GLN A 275 46.49 33.56 -48.07
CA GLN A 275 47.51 34.60 -48.11
C GLN A 275 48.55 34.35 -49.22
N VAL A 276 49.01 33.10 -49.37
CA VAL A 276 49.90 32.70 -50.49
C VAL A 276 49.19 32.89 -51.83
N GLY A 277 47.93 32.48 -51.93
CA GLY A 277 47.11 32.67 -53.13
C GLY A 277 46.91 34.15 -53.49
N LEU A 278 46.69 35.02 -52.48
CA LEU A 278 46.60 36.47 -52.67
C LEU A 278 47.92 37.05 -53.16
N GLN A 279 49.05 36.67 -52.56
CA GLN A 279 50.38 37.11 -52.99
C GLN A 279 50.70 36.64 -54.41
N ALA A 280 50.37 35.39 -54.74
CA ALA A 280 50.53 34.85 -56.09
C ALA A 280 49.65 35.60 -57.11
N SER A 281 48.40 35.90 -56.75
CA SER A 281 47.48 36.67 -57.59
C SER A 281 47.96 38.11 -57.80
N GLN A 282 48.46 38.76 -56.75
CA GLN A 282 49.06 40.09 -56.83
C GLN A 282 50.31 40.09 -57.71
N LYS A 283 51.19 39.09 -57.55
CA LYS A 283 52.39 38.93 -58.37
C LYS A 283 52.03 38.69 -59.85
N ALA A 284 51.13 37.75 -60.13
CA ALA A 284 50.65 37.49 -61.49
C ALA A 284 50.03 38.74 -62.12
N PHE A 285 49.27 39.53 -61.36
CA PHE A 285 48.73 40.82 -61.83
C PHE A 285 49.82 41.84 -62.16
N VAL A 286 50.86 41.97 -61.31
CA VAL A 286 52.02 42.84 -61.57
C VAL A 286 52.78 42.36 -62.80
N ASP A 287 53.01 41.06 -62.95
CA ASP A 287 53.72 40.48 -64.10
C ASP A 287 52.95 40.71 -65.41
N ILE A 288 51.62 40.53 -65.42
CA ILE A 288 50.76 40.84 -66.58
C ILE A 288 50.77 42.34 -66.91
N LYS A 289 50.69 43.21 -65.91
CA LYS A 289 50.80 44.66 -66.12
C LYS A 289 52.19 45.09 -66.59
N GLY A 290 53.25 44.41 -66.17
CA GLY A 290 54.63 44.64 -66.59
C GLY A 290 54.89 44.21 -68.04
N MET A 291 54.33 43.07 -68.47
CA MET A 291 54.40 42.62 -69.87
C MET A 291 53.65 43.58 -70.81
N SER A 292 52.51 44.14 -70.39
CA SER A 292 51.78 45.15 -71.17
C SER A 292 52.55 46.47 -71.38
N LEU A 293 53.54 46.79 -70.55
CA LEU A 293 54.32 48.04 -70.66
C LEU A 293 55.61 47.85 -71.49
N PHE A 294 56.10 46.60 -71.61
CA PHE A 294 57.24 46.25 -72.46
C PHE A 294 56.84 45.81 -73.87
N ASP A 295 55.60 45.36 -74.10
CA ASP A 295 55.07 45.08 -75.45
C ASP A 295 54.51 46.33 -76.18
N PHE A 296 54.54 47.51 -75.55
CA PHE A 296 54.10 48.77 -76.19
C PHE A 296 55.26 49.75 -76.50
N MET A 297 56.52 49.36 -76.27
CA MET A 297 57.71 50.10 -76.74
C MET A 297 58.41 49.31 -77.84
#